data_AF-A0AAD4WWH9-F1
#
_entry.id   AF-A0AAD4WWH9-F1
#
_cell.length_a   1.000
_cell.length_b   1.000
_cell.length_c   1.000
_cell.angle_alpha   90.00
_cell.angle_beta   90.00
_cell.angle_gamma   90.00
#
_symmetry.space_group_name_H-M   'P 1'
#
loop_
_entity.id
_entity.type
_entity.pdbx_description
1 polymer ?
#
loop_
_entity_poly.entity_id
_entity_poly.type
_entity_poly.pdbx_seq_one_letter_code
_entity_poly.pdbx_strand_id
1 'polypeptide(L)'
;MMENIYQGEENKFKNCLAVCNITYAMTAASITELEASLGILVSELSEEPAWKGKVITLGPLPDKLPLLHSIQGSDLKSRYDFVIRTCSNSYSRGVDFDRCVI
;
A
#
# COMPACT_ATOMS: atom_id res chain seq x y z
N MET A 1 -9.00 -32.49 27.72
CA MET A 1 -9.73 -31.41 27.04
C MET A 1 -8.93 -30.14 27.22
N MET A 2 -7.94 -29.92 26.35
CA MET A 2 -7.17 -28.68 26.28
C MET A 2 -7.57 -27.99 24.99
N GLU A 3 -8.78 -27.47 25.01
CA GLU A 3 -9.26 -26.56 23.98
C GLU A 3 -9.41 -25.22 24.71
N ASN A 4 -8.84 -24.14 24.15
CA ASN A 4 -8.90 -22.72 24.58
C ASN A 4 -7.58 -22.05 25.02
N ILE A 5 -6.50 -22.08 24.21
CA ILE A 5 -5.32 -21.19 24.43
C ILE A 5 -4.91 -20.31 23.22
N TYR A 6 -5.44 -20.47 22.00
CA TYR A 6 -5.01 -19.64 20.85
C TYR A 6 -6.17 -19.02 20.05
N GLN A 7 -7.09 -18.31 20.71
CA GLN A 7 -8.17 -17.57 20.01
C GLN A 7 -7.93 -16.06 19.95
N GLY A 8 -6.69 -15.61 20.06
CA GLY A 8 -6.31 -14.22 19.88
C GLY A 8 -5.39 -14.06 18.67
N GLU A 9 -5.83 -13.30 17.68
CA GLU A 9 -4.99 -12.64 16.65
C GLU A 9 -4.66 -13.36 15.34
N GLU A 10 -5.28 -14.49 15.01
CA GLU A 10 -5.08 -15.04 13.67
C GLU A 10 -5.96 -14.27 12.66
N ASN A 11 -5.34 -13.39 11.86
CA ASN A 11 -5.86 -12.79 10.61
C ASN A 11 -6.37 -11.33 10.59
N LYS A 12 -5.68 -10.40 11.27
CA LYS A 12 -6.09 -8.98 11.32
C LYS A 12 -6.04 -8.22 9.98
N PHE A 13 -5.38 -8.74 8.94
CA PHE A 13 -5.14 -8.02 7.68
C PHE A 13 -5.83 -8.62 6.43
N LYS A 14 -6.76 -9.57 6.61
CA LYS A 14 -7.41 -10.27 5.49
C LYS A 14 -8.32 -9.40 4.63
N ASN A 15 -8.83 -8.31 5.16
CA ASN A 15 -9.69 -7.38 4.45
C ASN A 15 -9.14 -5.96 4.61
N CYS A 16 -7.91 -5.78 4.18
CA CYS A 16 -7.24 -4.49 4.19
C CYS A 16 -6.82 -4.08 2.79
N LEU A 17 -6.94 -2.78 2.52
CA LEU A 17 -6.46 -2.16 1.30
C LEU A 17 -5.38 -1.15 1.68
N ALA A 18 -4.19 -1.32 1.12
CA ALA A 18 -3.11 -0.37 1.33
C ALA A 18 -3.29 0.87 0.46
N VAL A 19 -3.10 2.04 1.07
CA VAL A 19 -3.06 3.33 0.40
C VAL A 19 -1.64 3.87 0.51
N CYS A 20 -0.95 4.02 -0.62
CA CYS A 20 0.46 4.41 -0.67
C CYS A 20 0.59 5.83 -1.24
N ASN A 21 1.20 6.73 -0.48
CA ASN A 21 1.59 8.07 -0.92
C ASN A 21 3.09 8.26 -0.71
N ILE A 22 3.88 7.79 -1.67
CA ILE A 22 5.34 7.83 -1.55
C ILE A 22 5.81 9.21 -2.02
N THR A 23 5.91 10.17 -1.11
CA THR A 23 6.46 11.48 -1.46
C THR A 23 7.98 11.44 -1.43
N TYR A 24 8.62 11.95 -2.48
CA TYR A 24 10.07 12.14 -2.48
C TYR A 24 10.43 13.41 -1.67
N ALA A 25 10.10 13.42 -0.38
CA ALA A 25 10.67 14.39 0.54
C ALA A 25 12.13 13.96 0.76
N MET A 26 13.04 14.58 0.00
CA MET A 26 14.48 14.43 0.14
C MET A 26 14.87 14.31 1.63
N THR A 27 15.17 13.11 2.15
CA THR A 27 16.06 12.91 3.32
C THR A 27 16.27 11.46 3.76
N ALA A 28 15.49 10.46 3.35
CA ALA A 28 15.83 9.07 3.72
C ALA A 28 15.25 8.01 2.76
N ALA A 29 16.11 7.39 1.94
CA ALA A 29 15.76 6.23 1.13
C ALA A 29 15.08 5.12 1.96
N SER A 30 15.44 5.00 3.23
CA SER A 30 14.86 4.03 4.17
C SER A 30 13.36 4.23 4.45
N ILE A 31 12.84 5.46 4.41
CA ILE A 31 11.41 5.72 4.62
C ILE A 31 10.62 5.25 3.40
N THR A 32 11.09 5.57 2.21
CA THR A 32 10.49 5.10 0.95
C THR A 32 10.51 3.58 0.84
N GLU A 33 11.60 2.93 1.25
CA GLU A 33 11.71 1.47 1.30
C GLU A 33 10.67 0.85 2.25
N LEU A 34 10.51 1.44 3.44
CA LEU A 34 9.55 0.99 4.44
C LEU A 34 8.10 1.13 3.96
N GLU A 35 7.73 2.28 3.39
CA GLU A 35 6.37 2.55 2.89
C GLU A 35 5.97 1.57 1.78
N ALA A 36 6.84 1.35 0.79
CA ALA A 36 6.59 0.42 -0.28
C ALA A 36 6.51 -1.03 0.23
N SER A 37 7.40 -1.41 1.15
CA SER A 37 7.39 -2.75 1.74
C SER A 37 6.11 -3.01 2.53
N LEU A 38 5.61 -2.02 3.28
CA LEU A 38 4.36 -2.13 4.03
C LEU A 38 3.15 -2.24 3.08
N GLY A 39 3.12 -1.44 2.02
CA GLY A 39 2.07 -1.52 1.00
C GLY A 39 1.99 -2.90 0.34
N ILE A 40 3.15 -3.47 -0.01
CA ILE A 40 3.25 -4.83 -0.57
C ILE A 40 2.77 -5.86 0.47
N LEU A 41 3.27 -5.80 1.70
CA LEU A 41 2.90 -6.74 2.76
C LEU A 41 1.39 -6.76 3.01
N VAL A 42 0.77 -5.60 3.19
CA VAL A 42 -0.69 -5.50 3.42
C VAL A 42 -1.46 -6.04 2.21
N SER A 43 -1.02 -5.73 0.99
CA SER A 43 -1.67 -6.25 -0.22
C SER A 43 -1.62 -7.78 -0.35
N GLU A 44 -0.57 -8.42 0.16
CA GLU A 44 -0.39 -9.87 0.12
C GLU A 44 -1.17 -10.58 1.23
N LEU A 45 -1.23 -9.97 2.42
CA LEU A 45 -1.98 -10.49 3.56
C LEU A 45 -3.50 -10.38 3.36
N SER A 46 -3.94 -9.47 2.50
CA SER A 46 -5.34 -9.33 2.13
C SER A 46 -5.83 -10.56 1.35
N GLU A 47 -6.87 -11.21 1.87
CA GLU A 47 -7.55 -12.34 1.24
C GLU A 47 -8.82 -11.91 0.47
N GLU A 48 -9.34 -10.71 0.75
CA GLU A 48 -10.49 -10.12 0.06
C GLU A 48 -10.21 -9.98 -1.46
N PRO A 49 -10.97 -10.66 -2.34
CA PRO A 49 -10.76 -10.62 -3.79
C PRO A 49 -10.74 -9.21 -4.39
N ALA A 50 -11.47 -8.27 -3.81
CA ALA A 50 -11.46 -6.89 -4.28
C ALA A 50 -10.09 -6.21 -4.11
N TRP A 51 -9.32 -6.57 -3.08
CA TRP A 51 -8.09 -5.86 -2.66
C TRP A 51 -6.81 -6.67 -2.79
N LYS A 52 -6.90 -8.00 -2.86
CA LYS A 52 -5.75 -8.90 -2.89
C LYS A 52 -4.75 -8.51 -3.99
N GLY A 53 -3.51 -8.26 -3.58
CA GLY A 53 -2.42 -7.85 -4.48
C GLY A 53 -2.59 -6.45 -5.08
N LYS A 54 -3.48 -5.61 -4.53
CA LYS A 54 -3.73 -4.25 -5.00
C LYS A 54 -3.33 -3.20 -3.97
N VAL A 55 -3.04 -2.01 -4.47
CA VAL A 55 -2.75 -0.81 -3.69
C VAL A 55 -3.45 0.39 -4.32
N ILE A 56 -3.95 1.32 -3.50
CA ILE A 56 -4.35 2.63 -3.97
C ILE A 56 -3.11 3.52 -4.02
N THR A 57 -2.91 4.18 -5.15
CA THR A 57 -1.88 5.20 -5.32
C THR A 57 -2.51 6.57 -5.29
N LEU A 58 -1.89 7.50 -4.58
CA LEU A 58 -2.20 8.91 -4.75
C LEU A 58 -1.35 9.44 -5.89
N GLY A 59 -2.03 9.82 -6.98
CA GLY A 59 -1.40 10.22 -8.22
C GLY A 59 -0.40 11.38 -8.02
N PRO A 60 0.52 11.58 -8.98
CA PRO A 60 1.62 12.55 -8.85
C PRO A 60 1.16 14.02 -8.90
N LEU A 61 -0.15 14.29 -8.91
CA LEU A 61 -0.70 15.63 -9.07
C LEU A 61 -1.93 15.81 -8.16
N PRO A 62 -2.13 17.00 -7.57
CA PRO A 62 -3.28 17.31 -6.72
C PRO A 62 -4.65 17.18 -7.42
N ASP A 63 -4.64 17.11 -8.75
CA ASP A 63 -5.84 17.03 -9.59
C ASP A 63 -6.11 15.61 -10.12
N LYS A 64 -5.23 14.63 -9.81
CA LYS A 64 -5.43 13.23 -10.17
C LYS A 64 -6.10 12.48 -9.03
N LEU A 65 -7.17 11.76 -9.36
CA LEU A 65 -7.87 10.89 -8.42
C LEU A 65 -6.96 9.74 -7.98
N PRO A 66 -7.12 9.24 -6.73
CA PRO A 66 -6.50 8.00 -6.31
C PRO A 66 -6.85 6.86 -7.26
N LEU A 67 -5.87 6.05 -7.66
CA LEU A 67 -6.07 4.93 -8.58
C LEU A 67 -5.77 3.61 -7.88
N LEU A 68 -6.62 2.61 -8.10
CA LEU A 68 -6.39 1.25 -7.64
C LEU A 68 -5.52 0.50 -8.65
N HIS A 69 -4.32 0.10 -8.22
CA HIS A 69 -3.38 -0.63 -9.06
C HIS A 69 -3.22 -2.07 -8.58
N SER A 70 -3.22 -3.02 -9.52
CA SER A 70 -2.75 -4.38 -9.27
C SER A 70 -1.21 -4.38 -9.33
N ILE A 71 -0.56 -4.79 -8.24
CA ILE A 71 0.91 -4.85 -8.20
C ILE A 71 1.39 -5.87 -9.24
N GLN A 72 2.39 -5.48 -10.03
CA GLN A 72 3.01 -6.32 -11.05
C GLN A 72 4.41 -6.75 -10.61
N GLY A 73 4.85 -7.93 -11.06
CA GLY A 73 6.18 -8.48 -10.78
C GLY A 73 6.13 -9.88 -10.17
N SER A 74 7.12 -10.71 -10.49
CA SER A 74 7.24 -12.10 -10.00
C SER A 74 8.00 -12.23 -8.69
N ASP A 75 8.91 -11.30 -8.42
CA ASP A 75 9.75 -11.27 -7.21
C ASP A 75 9.58 -9.97 -6.44
N LEU A 76 9.99 -9.96 -5.17
CA LEU A 76 9.83 -8.83 -4.28
C LEU A 76 10.46 -7.54 -4.85
N LYS A 77 11.62 -7.63 -5.50
CA LYS A 77 12.31 -6.48 -6.07
C LYS A 77 11.51 -5.88 -7.24
N SER A 78 11.00 -6.72 -8.15
CA SER A 78 10.17 -6.24 -9.27
C SER A 78 8.85 -5.58 -8.80
N ARG A 79 8.26 -6.08 -7.72
CA ARG A 79 7.05 -5.53 -7.09
C ARG A 79 7.33 -4.22 -6.37
N TYR A 80 8.45 -4.16 -5.66
CA TYR A 80 8.97 -2.93 -5.08
C TYR A 80 9.18 -1.87 -6.15
N ASP A 81 9.91 -2.20 -7.23
CA ASP A 81 10.17 -1.29 -8.35
C ASP A 81 8.86 -0.80 -9.01
N PHE A 82 7.82 -1.65 -9.07
CA PHE A 82 6.49 -1.26 -9.52
C PHE A 82 5.81 -0.26 -8.57
N VAL A 83 5.78 -0.55 -7.27
CA VAL A 83 5.15 0.31 -6.25
C VAL A 83 5.84 1.67 -6.19
N ILE A 84 7.17 1.72 -6.18
CA ILE A 84 7.92 2.97 -6.23
C ILE A 84 7.55 3.77 -7.47
N ARG A 85 7.62 3.17 -8.67
CA ARG A 85 7.31 3.89 -9.92
C ARG A 85 5.88 4.43 -9.97
N THR A 86 4.92 3.73 -9.37
CA THR A 86 3.49 4.03 -9.50
C THR A 86 2.95 4.90 -8.36
N CYS A 87 3.52 4.79 -7.16
CA CYS A 87 3.10 5.54 -5.96
C CYS A 87 3.98 6.76 -5.67
N SER A 88 5.08 6.95 -6.40
CA SER A 88 5.95 8.11 -6.22
C SER A 88 5.26 9.40 -6.66
N ASN A 89 5.23 10.38 -5.76
CA ASN A 89 4.74 11.72 -6.02
C ASN A 89 5.87 12.74 -5.89
N SER A 90 6.03 13.57 -6.92
CA SER A 90 7.03 14.67 -6.97
C SER A 90 6.59 15.90 -6.18
N TYR A 91 5.32 15.95 -5.76
CA TYR A 91 4.76 17.06 -4.99
C TYR A 91 4.60 16.65 -3.53
N SER A 92 5.24 17.41 -2.64
CA SER A 92 5.11 17.33 -1.18
C SER A 92 3.80 17.94 -0.68
N ARG A 93 2.71 17.82 -1.45
CA ARG A 93 1.37 18.20 -0.99
C ARG A 93 0.73 16.98 -0.33
N GLY A 94 0.28 17.16 0.91
CA GLY A 94 -0.45 16.14 1.63
C GLY A 94 -1.72 15.71 0.90
N VAL A 95 -2.22 14.53 1.25
CA VAL A 95 -3.50 14.01 0.76
C VAL A 95 -4.63 14.96 1.17
N ASP A 96 -5.40 15.45 0.20
CA ASP A 96 -6.67 16.11 0.48
C ASP A 96 -7.73 15.04 0.74
N PHE A 97 -7.91 14.68 2.02
CA PHE A 97 -8.86 13.66 2.44
C PHE A 97 -10.32 14.05 2.14
N ASP A 98 -10.61 15.35 1.97
CA ASP A 98 -11.97 15.81 1.63
C ASP A 98 -12.36 15.47 0.18
N ARG A 99 -11.38 15.09 -0.65
CA ARG A 99 -11.60 14.65 -2.05
C ARG A 99 -11.52 13.13 -2.25
N CYS A 100 -11.14 12.38 -1.22
CA CYS A 100 -11.07 10.93 -1.29
C CYS A 100 -12.45 10.31 -1.07
N VAL A 101 -13.07 9.81 -2.13
CA VAL A 101 -14.28 8.97 -2.04
C VAL A 101 -13.84 7.51 -2.12
N ILE A 102 -14.06 6.74 -1.04
CA ILE A 102 -13.79 5.29 -0.97
C ILE A 102 -15.13 4.55 -1.10
#